data_AF-A0A8H4V4A8-F1
#
_entry.id   AF-A0A8H4V4A8-F1
#
_cell.length_a   1.000
_cell.length_b   1.000
_cell.length_c   1.000
_cell.angle_alpha   90.00
_cell.angle_beta   90.00
_cell.angle_gamma   90.00
#
_symmetry.space_group_name_H-M   'P 1'
#
loop_
_entity.id
_entity.type
_entity.pdbx_description
1 polymer ?
#
loop_
_entity_poly.entity_id
_entity_poly.type
_entity_poly.pdbx_seq_one_letter_code
_entity_poly.pdbx_strand_id
1 'polypeptide(L)'
;LYLRAADYDESVEERPIWDDINRKDTEEEYRKVWQTGSRALYFAQCSDENETWLPLLEKAYAKAHGDYTAIEGGFVGEAIEDLTGGVTSEILSTNILDKDKFWKEELMNVNKQFLFGCATGIFSNWLDPKYQGPPRERKGISEGHSYSIMEAKEINGFRLLRLRNPWGKKEWSGAWSDGSEEWTPEWMKLLNHKFGNDG
;
A
#
# COMPACT_ATOMS: atom_id res chain seq x y z
N LEU A 1 14.17 2.37 -14.61
CA LEU A 1 13.09 1.72 -13.85
C LEU A 1 12.78 0.43 -14.59
N TYR A 2 12.31 -0.61 -13.92
CA TYR A 2 12.02 -1.89 -14.57
C TYR A 2 10.62 -1.84 -15.22
N LEU A 3 10.49 -2.40 -16.42
CA LEU A 3 9.24 -2.45 -17.17
C LEU A 3 8.58 -3.83 -17.04
N ARG A 4 7.25 -3.87 -17.18
CA ARG A 4 6.46 -5.11 -17.19
C ARG A 4 6.52 -5.84 -18.52
N ALA A 5 6.62 -5.08 -19.60
CA ALA A 5 6.76 -5.60 -20.96
C ALA A 5 8.22 -5.54 -21.39
N ALA A 6 8.63 -6.51 -22.22
CA ALA A 6 9.94 -6.51 -22.86
C ALA A 6 10.08 -5.34 -23.84
N ASP A 7 11.30 -5.06 -24.30
CA ASP A 7 11.44 -4.15 -25.43
C ASP A 7 10.84 -4.74 -26.70
N TYR A 8 10.43 -3.89 -27.65
CA TYR A 8 9.79 -4.31 -28.89
C TYR A 8 10.60 -5.40 -29.61
N ASP A 9 11.92 -5.21 -29.69
CA ASP A 9 12.82 -6.16 -30.36
C ASP A 9 13.04 -7.47 -29.59
N GLU A 10 12.81 -7.46 -28.28
CA GLU A 10 12.96 -8.63 -27.40
C GLU A 10 11.63 -9.36 -27.20
N SER A 11 10.51 -8.73 -27.58
CA SER A 11 9.17 -9.30 -27.44
C SER A 11 8.93 -10.36 -28.51
N VAL A 12 8.92 -11.64 -28.11
CA VAL A 12 8.74 -12.77 -29.05
C VAL A 12 7.26 -13.02 -29.35
N GLU A 13 6.37 -12.80 -28.38
CA GLU A 13 4.94 -13.13 -28.50
C GLU A 13 4.12 -11.94 -29.04
N GLU A 14 4.36 -10.73 -28.55
CA GLU A 14 3.57 -9.56 -28.94
C GLU A 14 4.03 -9.00 -30.29
N ARG A 15 5.34 -8.95 -30.56
CA ARG A 15 5.86 -8.31 -31.79
C ARG A 15 5.19 -8.84 -33.07
N PRO A 16 5.04 -10.16 -33.31
CA PRO A 16 4.38 -10.65 -34.54
C PRO A 16 2.93 -10.17 -34.66
N ILE A 17 2.20 -10.06 -33.54
CA ILE A 17 0.81 -9.58 -33.51
C ILE A 17 0.78 -8.10 -33.89
N TRP A 18 1.71 -7.32 -33.36
CA TRP A 18 1.81 -5.89 -33.64
C TRP A 18 2.26 -5.62 -35.08
N ASP A 19 3.22 -6.38 -35.61
CA ASP A 19 3.71 -6.30 -37.00
C ASP A 19 2.63 -6.67 -38.03
N ASP A 20 1.75 -7.64 -37.71
CA ASP A 20 0.66 -8.08 -38.59
C ASP A 20 -0.47 -7.04 -38.67
N ILE A 21 -0.63 -6.20 -37.65
CA ILE A 21 -1.50 -5.03 -37.71
C ILE A 21 -0.75 -3.97 -38.52
N ASN A 22 -1.04 -3.88 -39.82
CA ASN A 22 -0.47 -3.04 -40.88
C ASN A 22 -0.33 -1.52 -40.54
N ARG A 23 0.38 -1.18 -39.46
CA ARG A 23 0.67 0.15 -38.95
C ARG A 23 1.97 0.63 -39.59
N LYS A 24 2.06 1.94 -39.85
CA LYS A 24 3.27 2.55 -40.41
C LYS A 24 4.42 2.65 -39.41
N ASP A 25 4.12 2.61 -38.12
CA ASP A 25 5.07 2.82 -37.03
C ASP A 25 4.74 1.90 -35.85
N THR A 26 4.94 0.60 -36.06
CA THR A 26 4.54 -0.43 -35.13
C THR A 26 5.33 -0.38 -33.82
N GLU A 27 6.63 -0.09 -33.89
CA GLU A 27 7.51 0.00 -32.72
C GLU A 27 7.15 1.19 -31.82
N GLU A 28 6.95 2.39 -32.38
CA GLU A 28 6.58 3.56 -31.58
C GLU A 28 5.22 3.36 -30.89
N GLU A 29 4.25 2.80 -31.61
CA GLU A 29 2.94 2.47 -31.06
C GLU A 29 3.01 1.38 -29.98
N TYR A 30 3.88 0.39 -30.13
CA TYR A 30 4.12 -0.63 -29.09
C TYR A 30 4.67 0.01 -27.82
N ARG A 31 5.72 0.83 -27.94
CA ARG A 31 6.31 1.54 -26.80
C ARG A 31 5.30 2.44 -26.12
N LYS A 32 4.50 3.16 -26.90
CA LYS A 32 3.43 4.00 -26.39
C LYS A 32 2.40 3.23 -25.57
N VAL A 33 2.01 2.03 -26.00
CA VAL A 33 1.00 1.24 -25.28
C VAL A 33 1.59 0.50 -24.07
N TRP A 34 2.80 -0.05 -24.18
CA TRP A 34 3.32 -0.99 -23.18
C TRP A 34 4.43 -0.44 -22.30
N GLN A 35 5.07 0.66 -22.69
CA GLN A 35 6.26 1.20 -22.05
C GLN A 35 6.12 2.67 -21.61
N THR A 36 4.92 3.26 -21.73
CA THR A 36 4.66 4.61 -21.23
C THR A 36 3.71 4.60 -20.03
N GLY A 37 3.87 5.63 -19.20
CA GLY A 37 3.09 5.81 -17.98
C GLY A 37 3.49 4.89 -16.81
N SER A 38 3.01 5.22 -15.63
CA SER A 38 3.35 4.49 -14.39
C SER A 38 2.91 3.03 -14.42
N ARG A 39 1.89 2.66 -15.21
CA ARG A 39 1.40 1.27 -15.30
C ARG A 39 2.35 0.32 -16.03
N ALA A 40 3.24 0.86 -16.87
CA ALA A 40 4.28 0.10 -17.53
C ALA A 40 5.39 -0.38 -16.57
N LEU A 41 5.50 0.24 -15.38
CA LEU A 41 6.56 -0.06 -14.41
C LEU A 41 6.28 -1.34 -13.64
N TYR A 42 7.31 -2.12 -13.33
CA TYR A 42 7.15 -3.39 -12.60
C TYR A 42 6.91 -3.20 -11.10
N PHE A 43 7.70 -2.33 -10.46
CA PHE A 43 7.67 -2.07 -9.01
C PHE A 43 6.64 -0.99 -8.64
N ALA A 44 6.92 -0.11 -7.67
CA ALA A 44 5.97 0.89 -7.21
C ALA A 44 5.42 1.74 -8.36
N GLN A 45 4.13 2.07 -8.26
CA GLN A 45 3.39 2.82 -9.27
C GLN A 45 2.56 3.92 -8.60
N CYS A 46 2.41 5.05 -9.29
CA CYS A 46 1.43 6.05 -8.92
C CYS A 46 0.05 5.69 -9.50
N SER A 47 -1.01 6.23 -8.88
CA SER A 47 -2.37 6.12 -9.41
C SER A 47 -2.55 6.91 -10.71
N ASP A 48 -1.93 8.10 -10.78
CA ASP A 48 -1.79 8.86 -12.04
C ASP A 48 -0.62 8.29 -12.85
N GLU A 49 -0.89 7.96 -14.11
CA GLU A 49 0.11 7.39 -15.02
C GLU A 49 1.24 8.38 -15.34
N ASN A 50 1.02 9.68 -15.20
CA ASN A 50 2.02 10.71 -15.49
C ASN A 50 2.88 11.07 -14.27
N GLU A 51 2.57 10.53 -13.08
CA GLU A 51 3.37 10.72 -11.89
C GLU A 51 4.46 9.65 -11.77
N THR A 52 5.69 10.09 -11.48
CA THR A 52 6.87 9.20 -11.39
C THR A 52 7.66 9.37 -10.10
N TRP A 53 7.18 10.20 -9.17
CA TRP A 53 7.90 10.52 -7.94
C TRP A 53 8.11 9.26 -7.07
N LEU A 54 7.09 8.41 -6.93
CA LEU A 54 7.16 7.20 -6.10
C LEU A 54 8.08 6.13 -6.71
N PRO A 55 7.97 5.76 -8.00
CA PRO A 55 8.93 4.83 -8.60
C PRO A 55 10.39 5.31 -8.53
N LEU A 56 10.62 6.62 -8.67
CA LEU A 56 11.96 7.19 -8.55
C LEU A 56 12.47 7.17 -7.10
N LEU A 57 11.60 7.43 -6.13
CA LEU A 57 11.92 7.33 -4.70
C LEU A 57 12.29 5.89 -4.33
N GLU A 58 11.48 4.91 -4.72
CA GLU A 58 11.75 3.49 -4.49
C GLU A 58 13.07 3.07 -5.14
N LYS A 59 13.38 3.54 -6.36
CA LYS A 59 14.66 3.27 -7.01
C LYS A 59 15.85 3.82 -6.21
N ALA A 60 15.70 5.02 -5.65
CA ALA A 60 16.74 5.62 -4.81
C ALA A 60 16.91 4.84 -3.50
N TYR A 61 15.81 4.41 -2.89
CA TYR A 61 15.81 3.58 -1.69
C TYR A 61 16.47 2.22 -1.96
N ALA A 62 16.05 1.50 -3.00
CA ALA A 62 16.70 0.26 -3.45
C ALA A 62 18.22 0.44 -3.66
N LYS A 63 18.64 1.54 -4.30
CA LYS A 63 20.07 1.83 -4.50
C LYS A 63 20.83 2.04 -3.18
N ALA A 64 20.22 2.67 -2.18
CA ALA A 64 20.85 2.88 -0.88
C ALA A 64 21.00 1.57 -0.07
N HIS A 65 20.04 0.64 -0.24
CA HIS A 65 20.04 -0.64 0.46
C HIS A 65 20.67 -1.79 -0.35
N GLY A 66 21.08 -1.54 -1.60
CA GLY A 66 21.79 -2.49 -2.47
C GLY A 66 21.09 -2.67 -3.82
N ASP A 67 19.91 -3.28 -3.81
CA ASP A 67 19.06 -3.48 -4.97
C ASP A 67 17.58 -3.60 -4.59
N TYR A 68 16.72 -3.91 -5.56
CA TYR A 68 15.27 -4.07 -5.33
C TYR A 68 14.91 -5.33 -4.52
N THR A 69 15.75 -6.37 -4.56
CA THR A 69 15.55 -7.58 -3.74
C THR A 69 15.89 -7.31 -2.28
N ALA A 70 16.89 -6.45 -2.02
CA ALA A 70 17.27 -6.06 -0.66
C ALA A 70 16.16 -5.30 0.09
N ILE A 71 15.22 -4.68 -0.62
CA ILE A 71 14.05 -3.99 -0.03
C ILE A 71 12.76 -4.83 -0.11
N GLU A 72 12.87 -6.12 -0.45
CA GLU A 72 11.74 -7.05 -0.42
C GLU A 72 11.45 -7.46 1.02
N GLY A 73 10.38 -6.87 1.58
CA GLY A 73 10.04 -7.05 2.99
C GLY A 73 10.89 -6.18 3.91
N GLY A 74 10.42 -6.01 5.15
CA GLY A 74 11.09 -5.15 6.13
C GLY A 74 10.13 -4.63 7.20
N PHE A 75 10.66 -3.81 8.10
CA PHE A 75 9.89 -3.18 9.16
C PHE A 75 9.53 -1.75 8.79
N VAL A 76 8.25 -1.37 8.94
CA VAL A 76 7.79 0.00 8.61
C VAL A 76 8.55 1.07 9.39
N GLY A 77 8.98 0.73 10.61
CA GLY A 77 9.77 1.62 11.46
C GLY A 77 11.10 2.05 10.84
N GLU A 78 11.84 1.11 10.25
CA GLU A 78 13.12 1.38 9.60
C GLU A 78 12.93 2.36 8.43
N ALA A 79 11.94 2.10 7.58
CA ALA A 79 11.64 3.00 6.47
C ALA A 79 11.21 4.41 6.94
N ILE A 80 10.46 4.53 8.03
CA ILE A 80 10.09 5.83 8.60
C ILE A 80 11.32 6.55 9.16
N GLU A 81 12.22 5.85 9.84
CA GLU A 81 13.47 6.42 10.35
C GLU A 81 14.35 6.94 9.20
N ASP A 82 14.55 6.15 8.15
CA ASP A 82 15.34 6.56 6.98
C ASP A 82 14.79 7.80 6.28
N LEU A 83 13.46 7.91 6.18
CA LEU A 83 12.79 9.01 5.48
C LEU A 83 12.66 10.29 6.31
N THR A 84 12.65 10.19 7.64
CA THR A 84 12.37 11.33 8.53
C THR A 84 13.52 11.72 9.44
N GLY A 85 14.51 10.83 9.65
CA GLY A 85 15.52 10.96 10.69
C GLY A 85 14.97 10.84 12.11
N GLY A 86 13.73 10.38 12.26
CA GLY A 86 13.08 10.16 13.55
C GLY A 86 13.56 8.91 14.28
N VAL A 87 12.82 8.52 15.32
CA VAL A 87 13.05 7.27 16.07
C VAL A 87 11.73 6.52 16.14
N THR A 88 11.74 5.25 15.78
CA THR A 88 10.58 4.37 15.85
C THR A 88 10.56 3.63 17.19
N SER A 89 9.34 3.42 17.69
CA SER A 89 9.05 2.46 18.75
C SER A 89 7.99 1.48 18.26
N GLU A 90 8.20 0.19 18.48
CA GLU A 90 7.24 -0.85 18.14
C GLU A 90 6.39 -1.21 19.35
N ILE A 91 5.07 -1.26 19.15
CA ILE A 91 4.11 -1.59 20.20
C ILE A 91 3.27 -2.77 19.73
N LEU A 92 3.39 -3.90 20.43
CA LEU A 92 2.45 -5.00 20.25
C LEU A 92 1.10 -4.61 20.84
N SER A 93 0.03 -4.75 20.07
CA SER A 93 -1.33 -4.41 20.54
C SER A 93 -1.74 -5.16 21.81
N THR A 94 -1.14 -6.33 22.06
CA THR A 94 -1.33 -7.13 23.30
C THR A 94 -0.65 -6.52 24.52
N ASN A 95 0.35 -5.65 24.34
CA ASN A 95 1.09 -5.00 25.41
C ASN A 95 0.50 -3.63 25.80
N ILE A 96 -0.57 -3.20 25.13
CA ILE A 96 -1.28 -1.96 25.46
C ILE A 96 -2.21 -2.23 26.64
N LEU A 97 -1.74 -1.89 27.84
CA LEU A 97 -2.49 -2.08 29.08
C LEU A 97 -3.63 -1.06 29.25
N ASP A 98 -3.35 0.20 28.93
CA ASP A 98 -4.32 1.29 28.98
C ASP A 98 -4.64 1.78 27.56
N LYS A 99 -5.75 1.26 27.03
CA LYS A 99 -6.22 1.58 25.67
C LYS A 99 -6.78 3.00 25.55
N ASP A 100 -7.31 3.56 26.64
CA ASP A 100 -7.87 4.91 26.64
C ASP A 100 -6.75 5.94 26.60
N LYS A 101 -5.70 5.71 27.39
CA LYS A 101 -4.49 6.52 27.36
C LYS A 101 -3.82 6.43 25.99
N PHE A 102 -3.60 5.22 25.48
CA PHE A 102 -2.99 5.02 24.16
C PHE A 102 -3.78 5.72 23.05
N TRP A 103 -5.11 5.63 23.07
CA TRP A 103 -5.94 6.33 22.11
C TRP A 103 -5.74 7.85 22.16
N LYS A 104 -5.85 8.44 23.36
CA LYS A 104 -5.84 9.90 23.54
C LYS A 104 -4.47 10.54 23.37
N GLU A 105 -3.43 9.87 23.87
CA GLU A 105 -2.06 10.43 23.91
C GLU A 105 -1.22 10.02 22.69
N GLU A 106 -1.51 8.88 22.05
CA GLU A 106 -0.73 8.39 20.90
C GLU A 106 -1.51 8.48 19.60
N LEU A 107 -2.58 7.68 19.44
CA LEU A 107 -3.27 7.55 18.15
C LEU A 107 -3.91 8.86 17.66
N MET A 108 -4.49 9.66 18.56
CA MET A 108 -5.06 10.98 18.22
C MET A 108 -4.02 12.00 17.73
N ASN A 109 -2.73 11.70 17.88
CA ASN A 109 -1.59 12.51 17.39
C ASN A 109 -1.01 12.00 16.05
N VAL A 110 -1.67 11.05 15.39
CA VAL A 110 -1.33 10.64 14.02
C VAL A 110 -1.30 11.84 13.07
N ASN A 111 -0.26 11.92 12.23
CA ASN A 111 0.00 13.01 11.28
C ASN A 111 0.11 14.41 11.91
N LYS A 112 0.23 14.50 13.25
CA LYS A 112 0.51 15.74 13.98
C LYS A 112 1.86 15.69 14.68
N GLN A 113 2.12 14.59 15.36
CA GLN A 113 3.39 14.32 16.05
C GLN A 113 3.99 12.99 15.61
N PHE A 114 3.16 12.00 15.29
CA PHE A 114 3.61 10.64 14.99
C PHE A 114 3.14 10.18 13.61
N LEU A 115 4.00 9.39 12.97
CA LEU A 115 3.64 8.55 11.83
C LEU A 115 3.44 7.13 12.34
N PHE A 116 2.39 6.48 11.88
CA PHE A 116 2.04 5.14 12.33
C PHE A 116 1.95 4.17 11.15
N GLY A 117 2.79 3.14 11.21
CA GLY A 117 2.61 1.90 10.47
C GLY A 117 2.00 0.83 11.37
N CYS A 118 1.22 -0.08 10.80
CA CYS A 118 0.74 -1.26 11.51
C CYS A 118 0.70 -2.47 10.59
N ALA A 119 0.90 -3.64 11.17
CA ALA A 119 0.78 -4.93 10.50
C ALA A 119 0.18 -5.95 11.46
N THR A 120 -0.23 -7.10 10.93
CA THR A 120 -0.72 -8.23 11.73
C THR A 120 -0.11 -9.53 11.26
N GLY A 121 -0.12 -10.54 12.13
CA GLY A 121 0.37 -11.88 11.79
C GLY A 121 1.89 -12.01 11.65
N ILE A 122 2.68 -11.08 12.20
CA ILE A 122 4.16 -11.13 12.15
C ILE A 122 4.71 -12.50 12.58
N PHE A 123 4.08 -13.13 13.58
CA PHE A 123 4.49 -14.45 14.09
C PHE A 123 3.59 -15.61 13.64
N SER A 124 2.66 -15.39 12.71
CA SER A 124 1.65 -16.40 12.39
C SER A 124 2.25 -17.63 11.69
N ASN A 125 3.30 -17.46 10.88
CA ASN A 125 4.05 -18.57 10.28
C ASN A 125 4.91 -19.32 11.30
N TRP A 126 5.38 -18.65 12.36
CA TRP A 126 6.12 -19.31 13.43
C TRP A 126 5.19 -20.17 14.31
N LEU A 127 3.97 -19.69 14.58
CA LEU A 127 2.98 -20.41 15.37
C LEU A 127 2.35 -21.60 14.64
N ASP A 128 2.30 -21.57 13.31
CA ASP A 128 1.84 -22.67 12.47
C ASP A 128 2.76 -22.85 11.25
N PRO A 129 3.92 -23.52 11.46
CA PRO A 129 4.95 -23.71 10.43
C PRO A 129 4.52 -24.61 9.27
N LYS A 130 3.42 -25.34 9.43
CA LYS A 130 2.90 -26.26 8.40
C LYS A 130 2.02 -25.56 7.38
N TYR A 131 1.66 -24.31 7.64
CA TYR A 131 0.86 -23.52 6.71
C TYR A 131 1.67 -23.16 5.47
N GLN A 132 1.26 -23.68 4.32
CA GLN A 132 1.82 -23.39 3.00
C GLN A 132 0.82 -22.65 2.09
N GLY A 133 -0.24 -22.09 2.69
CA GLY A 133 -1.27 -21.36 1.96
C GLY A 133 -0.86 -19.93 1.59
N PRO A 134 -1.72 -19.22 0.83
CA PRO A 134 -1.55 -17.79 0.59
C PRO A 134 -1.54 -17.00 1.92
N PRO A 135 -1.07 -15.75 1.96
CA PRO A 135 -1.13 -14.94 3.18
C PRO A 135 -2.52 -14.98 3.82
N ARG A 136 -2.59 -15.28 5.12
CA ARG A 136 -3.85 -15.35 5.85
C ARG A 136 -4.53 -13.99 5.82
N GLU A 137 -5.86 -13.98 5.81
CA GLU A 137 -6.64 -12.76 5.71
C GLU A 137 -7.82 -12.79 6.68
N ARG A 138 -8.16 -11.62 7.26
CA ARG A 138 -9.35 -11.45 8.11
C ARG A 138 -10.10 -10.18 7.69
N LYS A 139 -11.28 -10.37 7.08
CA LYS A 139 -12.18 -9.29 6.65
C LYS A 139 -11.46 -8.20 5.83
N GLY A 140 -10.65 -8.60 4.84
CA GLY A 140 -9.89 -7.66 4.01
C GLY A 140 -8.48 -7.32 4.50
N ILE A 141 -8.18 -7.52 5.79
CA ILE A 141 -6.83 -7.28 6.34
C ILE A 141 -5.95 -8.50 6.09
N SER A 142 -4.84 -8.29 5.39
CA SER A 142 -3.87 -9.34 5.06
C SER A 142 -2.79 -9.43 6.14
N GLU A 143 -2.50 -10.65 6.60
CA GLU A 143 -1.37 -10.92 7.50
C GLU A 143 -0.04 -10.78 6.74
N GLY A 144 1.02 -10.36 7.45
CA GLY A 144 2.33 -10.10 6.84
C GLY A 144 2.36 -8.90 5.91
N HIS A 145 1.34 -8.04 5.95
CA HIS A 145 1.22 -6.84 5.13
C HIS A 145 1.16 -5.58 5.99
N SER A 146 1.82 -4.53 5.51
CA SER A 146 1.92 -3.25 6.19
C SER A 146 0.84 -2.28 5.73
N TYR A 147 0.18 -1.64 6.68
CA TYR A 147 -0.82 -0.61 6.49
C TYR A 147 -0.36 0.70 7.15
N SER A 148 -0.77 1.84 6.59
CA SER A 148 -0.54 3.15 7.22
C SER A 148 -1.78 3.59 7.98
N ILE A 149 -1.63 4.13 9.18
CA ILE A 149 -2.73 4.80 9.88
C ILE A 149 -2.75 6.26 9.41
N MET A 150 -3.82 6.64 8.71
CA MET A 150 -3.95 7.96 8.11
C MET A 150 -4.67 8.95 9.02
N GLU A 151 -5.58 8.46 9.85
CA GLU A 151 -6.36 9.33 10.73
C GLU A 151 -6.95 8.56 11.91
N ALA A 152 -7.09 9.24 13.04
CA ALA A 152 -7.82 8.78 14.21
C ALA A 152 -8.87 9.84 14.59
N LYS A 153 -10.11 9.39 14.80
CA LYS A 153 -11.24 10.26 15.17
C LYS A 153 -12.09 9.63 16.25
N GLU A 154 -12.51 10.44 17.22
CA GLU A 154 -13.51 10.06 18.22
C GLU A 154 -14.77 10.91 18.04
N ILE A 155 -15.87 10.29 17.61
CA ILE A 155 -17.13 10.97 17.28
C ILE A 155 -18.29 10.13 17.80
N ASN A 156 -19.24 10.78 18.49
CA ASN A 156 -20.46 10.13 19.00
C ASN A 156 -20.19 8.85 19.82
N GLY A 157 -19.09 8.81 20.57
CA GLY A 157 -18.68 7.65 21.37
C GLY A 157 -17.96 6.54 20.59
N PHE A 158 -17.78 6.69 19.28
CA PHE A 158 -17.02 5.76 18.44
C PHE A 158 -15.59 6.24 18.25
N ARG A 159 -14.65 5.31 18.32
CA ARG A 159 -13.23 5.50 17.99
C ARG A 159 -12.94 4.84 16.65
N LEU A 160 -12.59 5.65 15.66
CA LEU A 160 -12.43 5.22 14.27
C LEU A 160 -11.01 5.50 13.80
N LEU A 161 -10.40 4.50 13.17
CA LEU A 161 -9.12 4.63 12.48
C LEU A 161 -9.33 4.51 10.99
N ARG A 162 -8.74 5.43 10.22
CA ARG A 162 -8.64 5.31 8.77
C ARG A 162 -7.30 4.69 8.42
N LEU A 163 -7.33 3.48 7.91
CA LEU A 163 -6.14 2.78 7.41
C LEU A 163 -5.99 3.00 5.92
N ARG A 164 -4.76 2.87 5.42
CA ARG A 164 -4.44 2.83 4.00
C ARG A 164 -3.65 1.57 3.68
N ASN A 165 -4.16 0.77 2.77
CA ASN A 165 -3.46 -0.30 2.08
C ASN A 165 -2.60 0.30 0.96
N PRO A 166 -1.27 0.16 1.01
CA PRO A 166 -0.38 0.72 -0.01
C PRO A 166 -0.57 0.11 -1.41
N TRP A 167 -1.26 -1.04 -1.53
CA TRP A 167 -1.62 -1.62 -2.84
C TRP A 167 -2.69 -0.82 -3.59
N GLY A 168 -3.33 0.15 -2.94
CA GLY A 168 -4.37 0.97 -3.56
C GLY A 168 -5.66 0.20 -3.86
N LYS A 169 -5.87 -0.93 -3.18
CA LYS A 169 -7.02 -1.83 -3.32
C LYS A 169 -7.07 -2.77 -2.12
N LYS A 170 -8.16 -3.54 -2.01
CA LYS A 170 -8.37 -4.58 -1.00
C LYS A 170 -8.43 -3.98 0.41
N GLU A 171 -9.67 -3.68 0.80
CA GLU A 171 -10.01 -2.92 1.98
C GLU A 171 -10.68 -3.78 3.04
N TRP A 172 -10.75 -3.22 4.25
CA TRP A 172 -11.58 -3.75 5.34
C TRP A 172 -13.00 -4.00 4.86
N SER A 173 -13.59 -5.14 5.24
CA SER A 173 -14.94 -5.55 4.81
C SER A 173 -15.93 -5.72 5.98
N GLY A 174 -15.64 -5.08 7.11
CA GLY A 174 -16.50 -5.12 8.31
C GLY A 174 -17.23 -3.82 8.56
N ALA A 175 -17.63 -3.58 9.81
CA ALA A 175 -18.26 -2.32 10.20
C ALA A 175 -17.40 -1.11 9.78
N TRP A 176 -18.04 -0.09 9.21
CA TRP A 176 -17.39 1.10 8.63
C TRP A 176 -16.54 0.86 7.36
N SER A 177 -16.66 -0.30 6.71
CA SER A 177 -16.10 -0.50 5.38
C SER A 177 -16.87 0.28 4.32
N ASP A 178 -16.29 0.41 3.14
CA ASP A 178 -17.02 0.83 1.97
C ASP A 178 -18.26 -0.06 1.75
N GLY A 179 -19.42 0.58 1.56
CA GLY A 179 -20.71 -0.10 1.41
C GLY A 179 -21.32 -0.68 2.69
N SER A 180 -20.75 -0.44 3.88
CA SER A 180 -21.31 -0.90 5.14
C SER A 180 -22.54 -0.08 5.57
N GLU A 181 -23.38 -0.67 6.43
CA GLU A 181 -24.65 -0.06 6.86
C GLU A 181 -24.47 1.12 7.83
N GLU A 182 -23.29 1.26 8.44
CA GLU A 182 -22.98 2.37 9.37
C GLU A 182 -22.92 3.74 8.67
N TRP A 183 -22.70 3.77 7.35
CA TRP A 183 -22.61 5.00 6.56
C TRP A 183 -23.96 5.66 6.33
N THR A 184 -24.41 6.44 7.31
CA THR A 184 -25.56 7.34 7.15
C THR A 184 -25.17 8.66 6.47
N PRO A 185 -26.12 9.44 5.93
CA PRO A 185 -25.84 10.77 5.38
C PRO A 185 -25.12 11.71 6.34
N GLU A 186 -25.38 11.58 7.64
CA GLU A 186 -24.71 12.34 8.69
C GLU A 186 -23.23 11.93 8.79
N TRP A 187 -22.96 10.62 8.89
CA TRP A 187 -21.60 10.10 8.98
C TRP A 187 -20.76 10.38 7.75
N MET A 188 -21.33 10.26 6.56
CA MET A 188 -20.66 10.63 5.31
C MET A 188 -20.16 12.08 5.33
N LYS A 189 -20.98 13.01 5.85
CA LYS A 189 -20.61 14.43 5.97
C LYS A 189 -19.59 14.66 7.09
N LEU A 190 -19.76 14.03 8.25
CA LEU A 190 -18.86 14.18 9.40
C LEU A 190 -17.44 13.68 9.11
N LEU A 191 -17.33 12.55 8.41
CA LEU A 191 -16.05 11.93 8.09
C LEU A 191 -15.52 12.30 6.70
N ASN A 192 -16.29 13.06 5.92
CA ASN A 192 -16.00 13.39 4.52
C ASN A 192 -15.65 12.12 3.71
N HIS A 193 -16.43 11.07 3.93
CA HIS A 193 -16.19 9.75 3.35
C HIS A 193 -16.53 9.75 1.85
N LYS A 194 -15.70 9.05 1.08
CA LYS A 194 -15.90 8.81 -0.35
C LYS A 194 -15.72 7.33 -0.59
N PHE A 195 -16.71 6.71 -1.22
CA PHE A 195 -16.64 5.31 -1.61
C PHE A 195 -15.67 5.12 -2.79
N GLY A 196 -14.90 4.05 -2.76
CA GLY A 196 -14.00 3.64 -3.82
C GLY A 196 -13.06 2.55 -3.33
N ASN A 197 -12.65 1.66 -4.25
CA ASN A 197 -11.59 0.70 -3.95
C ASN A 197 -10.23 1.38 -4.17
N ASP A 198 -9.81 2.20 -3.22
CA ASP A 198 -8.57 2.95 -3.26
C ASP A 198 -7.55 2.50 -2.19
N GLY A 199 -7.90 1.52 -1.37
CA GLY A 199 -7.05 0.96 -0.30
C GLY A 199 -7.08 1.78 0.97
#